data_AF-A0A2H0TPT1-F1
#
_entry.id   AF-A0A2H0TPT1-F1
#
_cell.length_a   1.000
_cell.length_b   1.000
_cell.length_c   1.000
_cell.angle_alpha   90.00
_cell.angle_beta   90.00
_cell.angle_gamma   90.00
#
_symmetry.space_group_name_H-M   'P 1'
#
loop_
_entity.id
_entity.type
_entity.pdbx_description
1 polymer ?
#
loop_
_entity_poly.entity_id
_entity_poly.type
_entity_poly.pdbx_seq_one_letter_code
_entity_poly.pdbx_strand_id
1 'polypeptide(L)'
;MYGIHTVKSTGGEIMRKIVNIIIWIVAIGLLVIYPLVSRADEAAEADADEVSAFDKGSALFEARDYEAAKAALLKVIADSELTLGQREEVLFMLGASCHELGNLTCAVFYLENYLAIATIASPHLIEARNRVKRIKNPPPPVVEAPKEEPLPPPATMPSPAEEHKDAEALAKAAEPSRGIMPNWYVWTLGGAALACGVGTVVYGVEALNREKQTHSQDIQSRAEYRQRVDDMESAQTATNVFLLSSAVLGASAGVLWWLDLRESTPSNALSLTPTPSGATLSVAF
;
A
#
# COMPACT_ATOMS: atom_id res chain seq x y z
N MET A 1 43.22 54.60 36.44
CA MET A 1 42.80 54.11 35.11
C MET A 1 42.54 52.62 35.24
N TYR A 2 41.28 52.20 35.29
CA TYR A 2 40.92 50.78 35.27
C TYR A 2 40.61 50.38 33.83
N GLY A 3 41.45 49.52 33.26
CA GLY A 3 41.26 48.95 31.93
C GLY A 3 40.26 47.80 32.01
N ILE A 4 39.09 47.96 31.40
CA ILE A 4 38.11 46.89 31.25
C ILE A 4 38.60 45.99 30.10
N HIS A 5 39.21 44.87 30.43
CA HIS A 5 39.50 43.82 29.46
C HIS A 5 38.19 43.09 29.13
N THR A 6 37.63 43.37 27.96
CA THR A 6 36.51 42.61 27.41
C THR A 6 37.01 41.23 26.99
N VAL A 7 36.70 40.21 27.80
CA VAL A 7 36.92 38.80 27.45
C VAL A 7 35.98 38.46 26.29
N LYS A 8 36.53 38.30 25.09
CA LYS A 8 35.79 37.88 23.90
C LYS A 8 35.31 36.45 24.12
N SER A 9 33.99 36.25 24.16
CA SER A 9 33.36 34.95 24.39
C SER A 9 33.69 33.98 23.24
N THR A 10 34.63 33.07 23.49
CA THR A 10 35.07 32.00 22.57
C THR A 10 33.96 30.99 22.27
N GLY A 11 32.90 30.94 23.10
CA GLY A 11 31.80 29.99 22.97
C GLY A 11 30.98 30.14 21.69
N GLY A 12 30.86 31.38 21.17
CA GLY A 12 30.07 31.65 19.97
C GLY A 12 30.66 31.07 18.68
N GLU A 13 32.00 30.94 18.62
CA GLU A 13 32.66 30.40 17.43
C GLU A 13 32.57 28.87 17.37
N ILE A 14 32.67 28.21 18.54
CA ILE A 14 32.53 26.75 18.67
C ILE A 14 31.11 26.32 18.30
N MET A 15 30.10 27.04 18.79
CA MET A 15 28.69 26.75 18.50
C MET A 15 28.38 26.85 17.00
N ARG A 16 28.97 27.85 16.31
CA ARG A 16 28.78 28.04 14.86
C ARG A 16 29.41 26.90 14.04
N LYS A 17 30.56 26.39 14.46
CA LYS A 17 31.22 25.24 13.83
C LYS A 17 30.41 23.95 13.99
N ILE A 18 29.85 23.71 15.17
CA ILE A 18 29.02 22.52 15.45
C ILE A 18 27.74 22.53 14.60
N VAL A 19 27.07 23.67 14.50
CA VAL A 19 25.85 23.82 13.68
C VAL A 19 26.15 23.53 12.21
N ASN A 20 27.25 24.07 11.67
CA ASN A 20 27.65 23.79 10.29
C ASN A 20 27.93 22.31 10.05
N ILE A 21 28.60 21.61 10.98
CA ILE A 21 28.89 20.17 10.84
C ILE A 21 27.59 19.36 10.76
N ILE A 22 26.58 19.69 11.57
CA ILE A 22 25.29 18.99 11.55
C ILE A 22 24.55 19.21 10.22
N ILE A 23 24.54 20.45 9.72
CA ILE A 23 23.93 20.78 8.42
C ILE A 23 24.59 19.93 7.32
N TRP A 24 25.92 19.79 7.35
CA TRP A 24 26.64 18.95 6.39
C TRP A 24 26.31 17.45 6.53
N ILE A 25 26.19 16.92 7.74
CA ILE A 25 25.83 15.51 7.95
C ILE A 25 24.42 15.22 7.43
N VAL A 26 23.46 16.12 7.70
CA VAL A 26 22.07 15.98 7.18
C VAL A 26 22.05 16.10 5.67
N ALA A 27 22.78 17.04 5.09
CA ALA A 27 22.85 17.21 3.64
C ALA A 27 23.47 15.98 2.95
N ILE A 28 24.55 15.42 3.51
CA ILE A 28 25.18 14.20 2.98
C ILE A 28 24.25 12.99 3.16
N GLY A 29 23.57 12.86 4.30
CA GLY A 29 22.58 11.81 4.53
C GLY A 29 21.44 11.88 3.50
N LEU A 30 20.89 13.07 3.26
CA LEU A 30 19.90 13.28 2.20
C LEU A 30 20.44 12.94 0.82
N LEU A 31 21.67 13.33 0.50
CA LEU A 31 22.27 13.09 -0.82
C LEU A 31 22.56 11.60 -1.07
N VAL A 32 22.86 10.82 -0.02
CA VAL A 32 23.06 9.37 -0.11
C VAL A 32 21.73 8.61 -0.14
N ILE A 33 20.71 9.07 0.59
CA ILE A 33 19.39 8.42 0.64
C ILE A 33 18.55 8.74 -0.60
N TYR A 34 18.69 9.94 -1.18
CA TYR A 34 17.93 10.38 -2.36
C TYR A 34 17.99 9.41 -3.55
N PRO A 35 19.17 8.93 -4.01
CA PRO A 35 19.25 7.98 -5.12
C PRO A 35 18.70 6.59 -4.77
N LEU A 36 18.62 6.22 -3.49
CA LEU A 36 18.02 4.97 -3.04
C LEU A 36 16.49 5.05 -3.03
N VAL A 37 15.92 6.20 -2.63
CA VAL A 37 14.48 6.44 -2.70
C VAL A 37 14.02 6.57 -4.16
N SER A 38 14.78 7.26 -5.02
CA SER A 38 14.41 7.36 -6.44
C SER A 38 14.51 6.02 -7.19
N ARG A 39 15.42 5.13 -6.78
CA ARG A 39 15.52 3.77 -7.34
C ARG A 39 14.49 2.82 -6.76
N ALA A 40 13.99 3.06 -5.56
CA ALA A 40 12.90 2.27 -4.99
C ALA A 40 11.58 2.50 -5.73
N ASP A 41 11.31 3.73 -6.20
CA ASP A 41 10.15 4.00 -7.07
C ASP A 41 10.30 3.36 -8.46
N GLU A 42 11.49 3.43 -9.08
CA GLU A 42 11.73 2.75 -10.38
C GLU A 42 11.70 1.22 -10.28
N ALA A 43 12.20 0.65 -9.19
CA ALA A 43 12.14 -0.81 -8.96
C ALA A 43 10.72 -1.25 -8.55
N ALA A 44 9.97 -0.43 -7.83
CA ALA A 44 8.58 -0.70 -7.50
C ALA A 44 7.66 -0.59 -8.73
N GLU A 45 7.92 0.30 -9.68
CA GLU A 45 7.23 0.29 -10.97
C GLU A 45 7.64 -0.90 -11.85
N ALA A 46 8.92 -1.30 -11.84
CA ALA A 46 9.37 -2.47 -12.60
C ALA A 46 8.82 -3.81 -12.07
N ASP A 47 8.64 -3.94 -10.75
CA ASP A 47 8.05 -5.14 -10.14
C ASP A 47 6.50 -5.06 -10.08
N ALA A 48 5.89 -3.86 -10.05
CA ALA A 48 4.43 -3.69 -10.23
C ALA A 48 3.97 -3.87 -11.69
N ASP A 49 4.88 -3.74 -12.66
CA ASP A 49 4.65 -4.08 -14.06
C ASP A 49 4.64 -5.60 -14.33
N GLU A 50 5.01 -6.43 -13.34
CA GLU A 50 4.89 -7.90 -13.40
C GLU A 50 3.56 -8.42 -12.81
N VAL A 51 2.54 -7.57 -12.66
CA VAL A 51 1.16 -8.11 -12.74
C VAL A 51 1.05 -8.70 -14.13
N SER A 52 0.99 -10.04 -14.21
CA SER A 52 1.06 -10.74 -15.49
C SER A 52 0.09 -10.08 -16.46
N ALA A 53 0.50 -9.79 -17.69
CA ALA A 53 -0.35 -9.06 -18.64
C ALA A 53 -1.73 -9.74 -18.81
N PHE A 54 -1.79 -11.05 -18.51
CA PHE A 54 -3.01 -11.83 -18.34
C PHE A 54 -3.93 -11.32 -17.24
N ASP A 55 -3.43 -11.12 -16.01
CA ASP A 55 -4.21 -10.63 -14.87
C ASP A 55 -4.76 -9.23 -15.14
N LYS A 56 -3.96 -8.35 -15.75
CA LYS A 56 -4.43 -7.03 -16.20
C LYS A 56 -5.56 -7.14 -17.22
N GLY A 57 -5.41 -8.03 -18.20
CA GLY A 57 -6.45 -8.28 -19.21
C GLY A 57 -7.73 -8.85 -18.60
N SER A 58 -7.59 -9.75 -17.63
CA SER A 58 -8.69 -10.36 -16.88
C SER A 58 -9.44 -9.32 -16.03
N ALA A 59 -8.71 -8.49 -15.27
CA ALA A 59 -9.31 -7.42 -14.47
C ALA A 59 -10.09 -6.41 -15.31
N LEU A 60 -9.55 -6.00 -16.47
CA LEU A 60 -10.26 -5.11 -17.41
C LEU A 60 -11.52 -5.77 -17.99
N PHE A 61 -11.47 -7.08 -18.26
CA PHE A 61 -12.62 -7.84 -18.71
C PHE A 61 -13.72 -7.89 -17.65
N GLU A 62 -13.35 -8.14 -16.39
CA GLU A 62 -14.28 -8.13 -15.25
C GLU A 62 -14.88 -6.73 -15.01
N ALA A 63 -14.08 -5.67 -15.21
CA ALA A 63 -14.53 -4.28 -15.16
C ALA A 63 -15.44 -3.87 -16.34
N ARG A 64 -15.68 -4.77 -17.30
CA ARG A 64 -16.43 -4.54 -18.54
C ARG A 64 -15.85 -3.48 -19.47
N ASP A 65 -14.58 -3.13 -19.29
CA ASP A 65 -13.84 -2.32 -20.24
C ASP A 65 -13.32 -3.23 -21.37
N TYR A 66 -14.24 -3.65 -22.24
CA TYR A 66 -13.95 -4.64 -23.28
C TYR A 66 -12.94 -4.14 -24.33
N GLU A 67 -12.81 -2.82 -24.51
CA GLU A 67 -11.83 -2.24 -25.43
C GLU A 67 -10.41 -2.33 -24.86
N ALA A 68 -10.22 -1.89 -23.62
CA ALA A 68 -8.93 -2.02 -22.94
C ALA A 68 -8.56 -3.49 -22.69
N ALA A 69 -9.53 -4.32 -22.29
CA ALA A 69 -9.33 -5.75 -22.08
C ALA A 69 -8.84 -6.43 -23.36
N LYS A 70 -9.47 -6.16 -24.51
CA LYS A 70 -9.04 -6.70 -25.79
C LYS A 70 -7.60 -6.29 -26.12
N ALA A 71 -7.25 -5.01 -25.93
CA ALA A 71 -5.90 -4.53 -26.20
C ALA A 71 -4.83 -5.20 -25.31
N ALA A 72 -5.13 -5.40 -24.02
CA ALA A 72 -4.25 -6.09 -23.09
C ALA A 72 -4.11 -7.58 -23.45
N LEU A 73 -5.22 -8.29 -23.64
CA LEU A 73 -5.24 -9.73 -23.95
C LEU A 73 -4.58 -10.07 -25.29
N LEU A 74 -4.61 -9.15 -26.27
CA LEU A 74 -3.87 -9.33 -27.53
C LEU A 74 -2.35 -9.31 -27.35
N LYS A 75 -1.84 -8.55 -26.38
CA LYS A 75 -0.41 -8.59 -26.04
C LYS A 75 -0.06 -9.93 -25.39
N VAL A 76 -0.94 -10.43 -24.53
CA VAL A 76 -0.78 -11.71 -23.82
C VAL A 76 -0.71 -12.87 -24.81
N ILE A 77 -1.63 -12.95 -25.78
CA ILE A 77 -1.66 -14.07 -26.73
C ILE A 77 -0.48 -14.08 -27.72
N ALA A 78 0.17 -12.93 -27.91
CA ALA A 78 1.38 -12.82 -28.72
C ALA A 78 2.61 -13.41 -28.00
N ASP A 79 2.53 -13.56 -26.67
CA ASP A 79 3.57 -14.21 -25.86
C ASP A 79 3.52 -15.73 -26.02
N SER A 80 4.71 -16.34 -26.16
CA SER A 80 4.89 -17.77 -26.32
C SER A 80 4.78 -18.57 -25.03
N GLU A 81 4.86 -17.92 -23.86
CA GLU A 81 4.99 -18.61 -22.57
C GLU A 81 3.67 -19.03 -21.91
N LEU A 82 2.52 -18.74 -22.54
CA LEU A 82 1.21 -19.11 -21.99
C LEU A 82 1.04 -20.63 -21.84
N THR A 83 0.64 -21.04 -20.64
CA THR A 83 0.13 -22.39 -20.41
C THR A 83 -1.13 -22.64 -21.25
N LEU A 84 -1.45 -23.90 -21.51
CA LEU A 84 -2.65 -24.26 -22.28
C LEU A 84 -3.93 -23.69 -21.64
N GLY A 85 -4.04 -23.77 -20.31
CA GLY A 85 -5.19 -23.23 -19.56
C GLY A 85 -5.33 -21.71 -19.69
N GLN A 86 -4.24 -20.96 -19.56
CA GLN A 86 -4.26 -19.51 -19.76
C GLN A 86 -4.61 -19.16 -21.21
N ARG A 87 -4.08 -19.89 -22.20
CA ARG A 87 -4.38 -19.68 -23.62
C ARG A 87 -5.87 -19.90 -23.91
N GLU A 88 -6.48 -20.92 -23.31
CA GLU A 88 -7.93 -21.15 -23.37
C GLU A 88 -8.72 -19.96 -22.80
N GLU A 89 -8.36 -19.50 -21.60
CA GLU A 89 -9.05 -18.40 -20.91
C GLU A 89 -8.92 -17.07 -21.69
N VAL A 90 -7.72 -16.75 -22.20
CA VAL A 90 -7.47 -15.58 -23.06
C VAL A 90 -8.32 -15.61 -24.33
N LEU A 91 -8.36 -16.74 -25.04
CA LEU A 91 -9.14 -16.87 -26.28
C LEU A 91 -10.63 -16.69 -26.03
N PHE A 92 -11.15 -17.25 -24.93
CA PHE A 92 -12.53 -17.05 -24.53
C PHE A 92 -12.82 -15.57 -24.22
N MET A 93 -12.00 -14.92 -23.38
CA MET A 93 -12.17 -13.51 -23.02
C MET A 93 -12.05 -12.57 -24.22
N LEU A 94 -11.14 -12.82 -25.17
CA LEU A 94 -11.05 -12.08 -26.43
C LEU A 94 -12.31 -12.24 -27.27
N GLY A 95 -12.81 -13.47 -27.41
CA GLY A 95 -14.04 -13.78 -28.13
C GLY A 95 -15.26 -13.09 -27.52
N ALA A 96 -15.37 -13.13 -26.19
CA ALA A 96 -16.42 -12.45 -25.44
C ALA A 96 -16.32 -10.92 -25.57
N SER A 97 -15.12 -10.34 -25.41
CA SER A 97 -14.89 -8.89 -25.55
C SER A 97 -15.27 -8.41 -26.96
N CYS A 98 -14.87 -9.13 -28.01
CA CYS A 98 -15.26 -8.78 -29.37
C CYS A 98 -16.76 -8.90 -29.63
N HIS A 99 -17.45 -9.83 -28.96
CA HIS A 99 -18.91 -9.94 -29.03
C HIS A 99 -19.59 -8.72 -28.41
N GLU A 100 -19.18 -8.30 -27.20
CA GLU A 100 -19.76 -7.13 -26.52
C GLU A 100 -19.47 -5.81 -27.26
N LEU A 101 -18.32 -5.72 -27.94
CA LEU A 101 -17.99 -4.58 -28.82
C LEU A 101 -18.74 -4.59 -30.17
N GLY A 102 -19.62 -5.58 -30.41
CA GLY A 102 -20.36 -5.72 -31.67
C GLY A 102 -19.51 -6.20 -32.86
N ASN A 103 -18.25 -6.54 -32.65
CA ASN A 103 -17.37 -7.07 -33.68
C ASN A 103 -17.55 -8.59 -33.81
N LEU A 104 -18.64 -8.98 -34.45
CA LEU A 104 -19.06 -10.38 -34.57
C LEU A 104 -18.05 -11.26 -35.31
N THR A 105 -17.35 -10.71 -36.32
CA THR A 105 -16.31 -11.45 -37.05
C THR A 105 -15.14 -11.81 -36.15
N CYS A 106 -14.65 -10.83 -35.36
CA CYS A 106 -13.61 -11.06 -34.37
C CYS A 106 -14.06 -12.05 -33.30
N ALA A 107 -15.31 -11.93 -32.83
CA ALA A 107 -15.87 -12.81 -31.81
C ALA A 107 -15.88 -14.27 -32.27
N VAL A 108 -16.38 -14.54 -33.49
CA VAL A 108 -16.40 -15.90 -34.05
C VAL A 108 -14.99 -16.44 -34.19
N PHE A 109 -14.05 -15.65 -34.71
CA PHE A 109 -12.67 -16.09 -34.88
C PHE A 109 -12.05 -16.59 -33.56
N TYR A 110 -12.09 -15.79 -32.50
CA TYR A 110 -11.48 -16.19 -31.22
C TYR A 110 -12.26 -17.30 -30.51
N LEU A 111 -13.60 -17.31 -30.56
CA LEU A 111 -14.40 -18.37 -29.97
C LEU A 111 -14.22 -19.72 -30.68
N GLU A 112 -14.01 -19.73 -32.00
CA GLU A 112 -13.71 -20.96 -32.73
C GLU A 112 -12.31 -21.47 -32.43
N ASN A 113 -11.33 -20.58 -32.31
CA ASN A 113 -9.99 -20.95 -31.85
C ASN A 113 -10.03 -21.52 -30.42
N TYR A 114 -10.81 -20.92 -29.53
CA TYR A 114 -11.07 -21.48 -28.20
C TYR A 114 -11.67 -22.88 -28.29
N LEU A 115 -12.75 -23.07 -29.06
CA LEU A 115 -13.41 -24.38 -29.22
C LEU A 115 -12.51 -25.45 -29.87
N ALA A 116 -11.50 -25.04 -30.65
CA ALA A 116 -10.56 -25.96 -31.27
C ALA A 116 -9.54 -26.54 -30.27
N ILE A 117 -9.22 -25.80 -29.20
CA ILE A 117 -8.27 -26.24 -28.17
C ILE A 117 -8.94 -26.68 -26.87
N ALA A 118 -10.17 -26.22 -26.62
CA ALA A 118 -10.88 -26.47 -25.37
C ALA A 118 -11.14 -27.96 -25.14
N THR A 119 -10.90 -28.39 -23.91
CA THR A 119 -11.25 -29.73 -23.45
C THR A 119 -12.73 -29.81 -23.06
N ILE A 120 -13.26 -31.03 -22.92
CA ILE A 120 -14.64 -31.26 -22.44
C ILE A 120 -14.87 -30.66 -21.04
N ALA A 121 -13.80 -30.53 -20.24
CA ALA A 121 -13.83 -29.94 -18.91
C ALA A 121 -13.71 -28.42 -18.89
N SER A 122 -13.47 -27.76 -20.04
CA SER A 122 -13.28 -26.31 -20.08
C SER A 122 -14.57 -25.58 -19.69
N PRO A 123 -14.52 -24.63 -18.74
CA PRO A 123 -15.70 -24.06 -18.07
C PRO A 123 -16.65 -23.31 -19.01
N HIS A 124 -16.11 -22.75 -20.09
CA HIS A 124 -16.87 -21.92 -21.02
C HIS A 124 -17.24 -22.62 -22.35
N LEU A 125 -17.02 -23.93 -22.47
CA LEU A 125 -17.26 -24.68 -23.70
C LEU A 125 -18.71 -24.54 -24.22
N ILE A 126 -19.69 -24.73 -23.34
CA ILE A 126 -21.11 -24.65 -23.69
C ILE A 126 -21.49 -23.23 -24.07
N GLU A 127 -20.99 -22.24 -23.32
CA GLU A 127 -21.26 -20.83 -23.56
C GLU A 127 -20.68 -20.37 -24.90
N ALA A 128 -19.41 -20.66 -25.16
CA ALA A 128 -18.73 -20.31 -26.41
C ALA A 128 -19.45 -20.93 -27.62
N ARG A 129 -19.84 -22.21 -27.54
CA ARG A 129 -20.61 -22.89 -28.59
C ARG A 129 -21.96 -22.21 -28.84
N ASN A 130 -22.67 -21.84 -27.78
CA ASN A 130 -23.94 -21.15 -27.87
C ASN A 130 -23.79 -19.74 -28.47
N ARG A 131 -22.75 -18.99 -28.08
CA ARG A 131 -22.41 -17.68 -28.66
C ARG A 131 -22.16 -17.80 -30.15
N VAL A 132 -21.25 -18.70 -30.58
CA VAL A 132 -20.96 -18.91 -32.01
C VAL A 132 -22.22 -19.29 -32.79
N LYS A 133 -23.06 -20.18 -32.24
CA LYS A 133 -24.33 -20.57 -32.86
C LYS A 133 -25.28 -19.38 -33.05
N ARG A 134 -25.42 -18.51 -32.04
CA ARG A 134 -26.27 -17.30 -32.12
C ARG A 134 -25.72 -16.28 -33.12
N ILE A 135 -24.40 -16.12 -33.18
CA ILE A 135 -23.78 -15.17 -34.12
C ILE A 135 -23.96 -15.66 -35.57
N LYS A 136 -23.76 -16.96 -35.82
CA LYS A 136 -23.90 -17.53 -37.17
C LYS A 136 -25.35 -17.66 -37.63
N ASN A 137 -26.26 -17.93 -36.69
CA ASN A 137 -27.69 -18.03 -36.93
C ASN A 137 -28.39 -16.98 -36.06
N PRO A 138 -28.35 -15.69 -36.46
CA PRO A 138 -29.06 -14.66 -35.72
C PRO A 138 -30.53 -15.07 -35.63
N PRO A 139 -31.16 -14.99 -34.44
CA PRO A 139 -32.58 -15.24 -34.33
C PRO A 139 -33.32 -14.31 -35.31
N PRO A 140 -34.41 -14.77 -35.94
CA PRO A 140 -35.19 -13.91 -36.80
C PRO A 140 -35.54 -12.64 -36.02
N PRO A 141 -35.47 -11.45 -36.64
CA PRO A 141 -35.80 -10.21 -35.96
C PRO A 141 -37.17 -10.40 -35.33
N VAL A 142 -37.21 -10.33 -34.00
CA VAL A 142 -38.47 -10.34 -33.27
C VAL A 142 -39.21 -9.13 -33.79
N VAL A 143 -40.21 -9.36 -34.64
CA VAL A 143 -41.18 -8.31 -35.01
C VAL A 143 -41.73 -7.85 -33.68
N GLU A 144 -41.34 -6.65 -33.25
CA GLU A 144 -41.81 -6.05 -32.01
C GLU A 144 -43.35 -6.11 -32.05
N ALA A 145 -43.93 -7.01 -31.27
CA ALA A 145 -45.36 -6.97 -31.02
C ALA A 145 -45.65 -5.57 -30.43
N PRO A 146 -46.75 -4.92 -30.83
CA PRO A 146 -47.10 -3.58 -30.35
C PRO A 146 -46.92 -3.52 -28.83
N LYS A 147 -46.04 -2.64 -28.39
CA LYS A 147 -45.74 -2.36 -26.99
C LYS A 147 -47.06 -2.11 -26.26
N GLU A 148 -47.55 -3.10 -25.51
CA GLU A 148 -48.67 -2.89 -24.61
C GLU A 148 -48.27 -1.81 -23.61
N GLU A 149 -49.08 -0.76 -23.58
CA GLU A 149 -48.95 0.41 -22.73
C GLU A 149 -48.93 -0.06 -21.26
N PRO A 150 -47.92 0.29 -20.46
CA PRO A 150 -47.85 -0.13 -19.06
C PRO A 150 -49.06 0.40 -18.31
N LEU A 151 -49.84 -0.49 -17.69
CA LEU A 151 -50.83 -0.12 -16.69
C LEU A 151 -50.16 0.74 -15.60
N PRO A 152 -50.83 1.79 -15.10
CA PRO A 152 -50.26 2.66 -14.07
C PRO A 152 -49.90 1.85 -12.82
N PRO A 153 -48.76 2.13 -12.18
CA PRO A 153 -48.29 1.37 -11.03
C PRO A 153 -49.28 1.46 -9.85
N PRO A 154 -49.55 0.37 -9.12
CA PRO A 154 -50.28 0.43 -7.87
C PRO A 154 -49.50 1.29 -6.85
N ALA A 155 -50.24 2.13 -6.13
CA ALA A 155 -49.72 3.10 -5.17
C ALA A 155 -48.72 2.47 -4.19
N THR A 156 -47.54 3.08 -4.09
CA THR A 156 -46.51 2.79 -3.11
C THR A 156 -47.04 3.04 -1.69
N MET A 157 -47.05 2.00 -0.85
CA MET A 157 -47.14 2.19 0.59
C MET A 157 -45.84 2.83 1.10
N PRO A 158 -45.89 3.74 2.08
CA PRO A 158 -44.70 4.36 2.65
C PRO A 158 -43.83 3.31 3.36
N SER A 159 -42.57 3.24 2.96
CA SER A 159 -41.52 2.46 3.62
C SER A 159 -41.19 3.11 4.98
N PRO A 160 -41.08 2.35 6.08
CA PRO A 160 -40.65 2.87 7.37
C PRO A 160 -39.22 3.42 7.28
N ALA A 161 -39.02 4.64 7.77
CA ALA A 161 -37.72 5.25 7.93
C ALA A 161 -36.85 4.38 8.86
N GLU A 162 -35.80 3.77 8.32
CA GLU A 162 -34.75 3.19 9.14
C GLU A 162 -33.84 4.31 9.67
N GLU A 163 -33.91 4.43 10.99
CA GLU A 163 -33.18 5.28 11.91
C GLU A 163 -31.69 4.86 11.93
N HIS A 164 -30.82 5.66 11.32
CA HIS A 164 -29.38 5.55 11.52
C HIS A 164 -29.03 6.00 12.94
N LYS A 165 -28.75 5.03 13.81
CA LYS A 165 -28.10 5.26 15.11
C LYS A 165 -26.60 5.43 14.95
N ASP A 166 -26.15 6.61 15.37
CA ASP A 166 -24.99 6.87 16.22
C ASP A 166 -23.61 6.33 15.75
N ALA A 167 -22.93 7.15 14.94
CA ALA A 167 -21.48 7.18 14.87
C ALA A 167 -20.94 8.28 15.79
N GLU A 168 -20.88 8.04 17.10
CA GLU A 168 -20.15 8.92 18.02
C GLU A 168 -19.50 8.10 19.14
N ALA A 169 -18.29 7.62 18.86
CA ALA A 169 -17.41 7.03 19.87
C ALA A 169 -16.05 7.74 19.85
N LEU A 170 -16.04 8.91 20.51
CA LEU A 170 -14.97 9.41 21.38
C LEU A 170 -13.51 9.23 20.90
N ALA A 171 -13.06 10.12 20.02
CA ALA A 171 -11.66 10.54 20.00
C ALA A 171 -11.43 11.58 21.11
N LYS A 172 -11.32 11.11 22.36
CA LYS A 172 -10.92 11.96 23.48
C LYS A 172 -9.41 12.20 23.36
N ALA A 173 -9.04 13.33 22.75
CA ALA A 173 -7.67 13.82 22.73
C ALA A 173 -7.19 13.99 24.18
N ALA A 174 -6.30 13.11 24.62
CA ALA A 174 -5.59 13.24 25.88
C ALA A 174 -4.54 14.35 25.71
N GLU A 175 -4.76 15.48 26.37
CA GLU A 175 -3.72 16.51 26.50
C GLU A 175 -2.53 15.93 27.28
N PRO A 176 -1.29 16.05 26.78
CA PRO A 176 -0.13 15.60 27.52
C PRO A 176 0.10 16.52 28.71
N SER A 177 -0.13 16.00 29.92
CA SER A 177 0.29 16.64 31.16
C SER A 177 1.81 16.81 31.13
N ARG A 178 2.30 18.06 31.20
CA ARG A 178 3.72 18.40 31.42
C ARG A 178 4.14 17.99 32.83
N GLY A 179 4.31 16.69 33.04
CA GLY A 179 4.99 16.11 34.19
C GLY A 179 6.42 15.80 33.80
N ILE A 180 7.40 16.21 34.63
CA ILE A 180 8.81 15.84 34.50
C ILE A 180 8.88 14.32 34.58
N MET A 181 8.96 13.63 33.44
CA MET A 181 8.99 12.17 33.40
C MET A 181 10.39 11.67 33.76
N PRO A 182 10.52 10.67 34.64
CA PRO A 182 11.81 10.10 35.02
C PRO A 182 12.48 9.35 33.86
N ASN A 183 13.80 9.51 33.69
CA ASN A 183 14.63 9.04 32.56
C ASN A 183 14.47 7.56 32.15
N TRP A 184 13.92 6.69 32.99
CA TRP A 184 13.69 5.29 32.64
C TRP A 184 12.60 5.11 31.56
N TYR A 185 11.72 6.10 31.37
CA TYR A 185 10.64 6.06 30.38
C TYR A 185 11.14 6.08 28.93
N VAL A 186 12.28 6.76 28.68
CA VAL A 186 12.91 6.84 27.35
C VAL A 186 13.44 5.46 26.92
N TRP A 187 13.97 4.68 27.85
CA TRP A 187 14.46 3.32 27.60
C TRP A 187 13.33 2.33 27.29
N THR A 188 12.17 2.47 27.95
CA THR A 188 11.01 1.59 27.70
C THR A 188 10.35 1.88 26.34
N LEU A 189 10.28 3.14 25.92
CA LEU A 189 9.74 3.51 24.60
C LEU A 189 10.69 3.12 23.46
N GLY A 190 12.00 3.30 23.64
CA GLY A 190 12.99 2.84 22.66
C GLY A 190 13.03 1.31 22.49
N GLY A 191 12.90 0.57 23.60
CA GLY A 191 12.84 -0.90 23.57
C GLY A 191 11.58 -1.44 22.88
N ALA A 192 10.42 -0.80 23.08
CA ALA A 192 9.17 -1.20 22.42
C ALA A 192 9.22 -0.99 20.91
N ALA A 193 9.81 0.11 20.43
CA ALA A 193 9.96 0.37 18.99
C ALA A 193 10.87 -0.65 18.29
N LEU A 194 11.97 -1.05 18.95
CA LEU A 194 12.85 -2.11 18.43
C LEU A 194 12.16 -3.48 18.39
N ALA A 195 11.37 -3.82 19.42
CA ALA A 195 10.61 -5.07 19.44
C ALA A 195 9.56 -5.14 18.32
N CYS A 196 8.87 -4.03 18.03
CA CYS A 196 7.93 -3.95 16.91
C CYS A 196 8.64 -4.07 15.54
N GLY A 197 9.80 -3.43 15.37
CA GLY A 197 10.57 -3.48 14.12
C GLY A 197 11.13 -4.87 13.80
N VAL A 198 11.57 -5.63 14.81
CA VAL A 198 12.04 -7.02 14.62
C VAL A 198 10.86 -7.94 14.26
N GLY A 199 9.69 -7.72 14.87
CA GLY A 199 8.47 -8.48 14.57
C GLY A 199 8.04 -8.39 13.10
N THR A 200 8.12 -7.20 12.50
CA THR A 200 7.77 -7.00 11.08
C THR A 200 8.71 -7.72 10.11
N VAL A 201 10.01 -7.81 10.44
CA VAL A 201 10.99 -8.52 9.58
C VAL A 201 10.77 -10.03 9.62
N VAL A 202 10.50 -10.60 10.80
CA VAL A 202 10.27 -12.04 10.95
C VAL A 202 8.98 -12.47 10.26
N TYR A 203 7.88 -11.71 10.44
CA TYR A 203 6.61 -12.01 9.77
C TYR A 203 6.69 -11.83 8.24
N GLY A 204 7.43 -10.82 7.75
CA GLY A 204 7.63 -10.60 6.32
C GLY A 204 8.38 -11.75 5.64
N VAL A 205 9.42 -12.28 6.28
CA VAL A 205 10.20 -13.42 5.75
C VAL A 205 9.36 -14.72 5.75
N GLU A 206 8.50 -14.91 6.74
CA GLU A 206 7.66 -16.11 6.82
C GLU A 206 6.49 -16.09 5.83
N ALA A 207 5.96 -14.90 5.49
CA ALA A 207 4.96 -14.72 4.44
C ALA A 207 5.53 -15.09 3.05
N LEU A 208 6.75 -14.63 2.73
CA LEU A 208 7.44 -14.94 1.47
C LEU A 208 7.74 -16.45 1.30
N ASN A 209 7.90 -17.19 2.40
CA ASN A 209 8.14 -18.64 2.34
C ASN A 209 6.86 -19.47 2.14
N ARG A 210 5.68 -18.98 2.55
CA ARG A 210 4.39 -19.67 2.33
C ARG A 210 3.93 -19.58 0.88
N GLU A 211 4.31 -18.51 0.17
CA GLU A 211 4.01 -18.32 -1.25
C GLU A 211 4.59 -19.45 -2.12
N LYS A 212 5.82 -19.92 -1.81
CA LYS A 212 6.46 -21.05 -2.51
C LYS A 212 5.80 -22.41 -2.27
N GLN A 213 5.05 -22.59 -1.19
CA GLN A 213 4.37 -23.86 -0.88
C GLN A 213 2.96 -23.95 -1.46
N THR A 214 2.39 -22.83 -1.92
CA THR A 214 0.98 -22.78 -2.35
C THR A 214 0.82 -23.07 -3.85
N HIS A 215 1.91 -23.12 -4.61
CA HIS A 215 1.90 -23.36 -6.06
C HIS A 215 1.59 -24.81 -6.50
N SER A 216 1.30 -25.73 -5.57
CA SER A 216 1.03 -27.15 -5.88
C SER A 216 -0.36 -27.67 -5.48
N GLN A 217 -1.31 -26.82 -5.08
CA GLN A 217 -2.70 -27.22 -4.85
C GLN A 217 -3.66 -26.48 -5.78
N ASP A 218 -3.92 -27.12 -6.91
CA ASP A 218 -4.73 -26.62 -8.00
C ASP A 218 -6.23 -27.00 -7.86
N ILE A 219 -7.07 -26.15 -8.44
CA ILE A 219 -8.46 -26.33 -8.90
C ILE A 219 -9.64 -26.19 -7.90
N GLN A 220 -9.58 -26.58 -6.62
CA GLN A 220 -10.80 -26.54 -5.77
C GLN A 220 -11.14 -25.18 -5.12
N SER A 221 -10.30 -24.17 -5.28
CA SER A 221 -10.31 -22.99 -4.39
C SER A 221 -10.54 -21.65 -5.08
N ARG A 222 -11.12 -21.53 -6.29
CA ARG A 222 -11.30 -20.19 -6.92
C ARG A 222 -12.12 -19.19 -6.07
N ALA A 223 -13.07 -19.66 -5.25
CA ALA A 223 -13.80 -18.82 -4.29
C ALA A 223 -12.96 -18.47 -3.05
N GLU A 224 -12.18 -19.43 -2.53
CA GLU A 224 -11.23 -19.19 -1.43
C GLU A 224 -10.02 -18.36 -1.87
N TYR A 225 -9.66 -18.41 -3.16
CA TYR A 225 -8.57 -17.65 -3.76
C TYR A 225 -8.95 -16.18 -3.86
N ARG A 226 -10.17 -15.84 -4.32
CA ARG A 226 -10.65 -14.45 -4.29
C ARG A 226 -10.69 -13.90 -2.87
N GLN A 227 -11.17 -14.68 -1.91
CA GLN A 227 -11.16 -14.27 -0.49
C GLN A 227 -9.73 -14.09 0.05
N ARG A 228 -8.78 -14.94 -0.34
CA ARG A 228 -7.36 -14.79 0.02
C ARG A 228 -6.67 -13.61 -0.68
N VAL A 229 -7.07 -13.28 -1.91
CA VAL A 229 -6.54 -12.12 -2.63
C VAL A 229 -7.00 -10.82 -1.96
N ASP A 230 -8.27 -10.72 -1.60
CA ASP A 230 -8.80 -9.58 -0.83
C ASP A 230 -8.10 -9.48 0.55
N ASP A 231 -7.89 -10.61 1.23
CA ASP A 231 -7.14 -10.66 2.50
C ASP A 231 -5.65 -10.25 2.31
N MET A 232 -5.04 -10.57 1.16
CA MET A 232 -3.66 -10.20 0.85
C MET A 232 -3.52 -8.72 0.49
N GLU A 233 -4.45 -8.12 -0.27
CA GLU A 233 -4.47 -6.68 -0.55
C GLU A 233 -4.67 -5.86 0.74
N SER A 234 -5.54 -6.35 1.63
CA SER A 234 -5.73 -5.77 2.97
C SER A 234 -4.47 -5.90 3.83
N ALA A 235 -3.80 -7.05 3.80
CA ALA A 235 -2.55 -7.28 4.52
C ALA A 235 -1.38 -6.43 3.99
N GLN A 236 -1.28 -6.21 2.69
CA GLN A 236 -0.28 -5.33 2.08
C GLN A 236 -0.51 -3.87 2.48
N THR A 237 -1.77 -3.41 2.45
CA THR A 237 -2.12 -2.04 2.87
C THR A 237 -1.82 -1.84 4.35
N ALA A 238 -2.18 -2.81 5.20
CA ALA A 238 -1.86 -2.77 6.63
C ALA A 238 -0.34 -2.74 6.87
N THR A 239 0.42 -3.57 6.15
CA THR A 239 1.89 -3.62 6.26
C THR A 239 2.53 -2.29 5.86
N ASN A 240 2.07 -1.66 4.77
CA ASN A 240 2.56 -0.36 4.34
C ASN A 240 2.24 0.73 5.38
N VAL A 241 1.05 0.73 5.98
CA VAL A 241 0.69 1.66 7.06
C VAL A 241 1.57 1.42 8.31
N PHE A 242 1.84 0.16 8.66
CA PHE A 242 2.73 -0.17 9.77
C PHE A 242 4.18 0.27 9.51
N LEU A 243 4.73 0.02 8.32
CA LEU A 243 6.07 0.46 7.95
C LEU A 243 6.18 1.99 7.99
N LEU A 244 5.19 2.70 7.45
CA LEU A 244 5.21 4.16 7.43
C LEU A 244 5.07 4.75 8.84
N SER A 245 4.18 4.18 9.67
CA SER A 245 4.04 4.60 11.07
C SER A 245 5.31 4.33 11.91
N SER A 246 5.95 3.18 11.73
CA SER A 246 7.18 2.83 12.43
C SER A 246 8.36 3.72 12.03
N ALA A 247 8.48 4.09 10.75
CA ALA A 247 9.50 5.02 10.27
C ALA A 247 9.36 6.40 10.93
N VAL A 248 8.13 6.92 11.01
CA VAL A 248 7.85 8.21 11.65
C VAL A 248 8.17 8.17 13.16
N LEU A 249 7.79 7.09 13.84
CA LEU A 249 8.09 6.91 15.26
C LEU A 249 9.60 6.77 15.51
N GLY A 250 10.31 6.01 14.68
CA GLY A 250 11.76 5.85 14.75
C GLY A 250 12.51 7.18 14.57
N ALA A 251 12.11 7.98 13.58
CA ALA A 251 12.67 9.31 13.37
C ALA A 251 12.41 10.23 14.58
N SER A 252 11.19 10.21 15.12
CA SER A 252 10.81 11.03 16.27
C SER A 252 11.61 10.67 17.53
N ALA A 253 11.78 9.37 17.81
CA ALA A 253 12.60 8.89 18.92
C ALA A 253 14.07 9.28 18.75
N GLY A 254 14.61 9.20 17.53
CA GLY A 254 15.98 9.63 17.22
C GLY A 254 16.21 11.13 17.49
N VAL A 255 15.23 11.97 17.14
CA VAL A 255 15.30 13.42 17.43
C VAL A 255 15.26 13.68 18.93
N LEU A 256 14.36 13.03 19.67
CA LEU A 256 14.26 13.21 21.13
C LEU A 256 15.52 12.75 21.85
N TRP A 257 16.07 11.60 21.47
CA TRP A 257 17.34 11.11 22.03
C TRP A 257 18.50 12.06 21.75
N TRP A 258 18.55 12.65 20.54
CA TRP A 258 19.55 13.64 20.18
C TRP A 258 19.42 14.95 20.99
N LEU A 259 18.20 15.38 21.32
CA LEU A 259 17.96 16.53 22.18
C LEU A 259 18.36 16.26 23.63
N ASP A 260 18.05 15.07 24.16
CA ASP A 260 18.42 14.66 25.52
C ASP A 260 19.96 14.61 25.72
N LEU A 261 20.68 14.13 24.70
CA LEU A 261 22.15 14.18 24.66
C LEU A 261 22.73 15.59 24.72
N ARG A 262 21.98 16.61 24.29
CA ARG A 262 22.40 18.02 24.38
C ARG A 262 22.10 18.63 25.74
N GLU A 263 20.98 18.28 26.35
CA GLU A 263 20.58 18.81 27.66
C GLU A 263 21.38 18.19 28.81
N SER A 264 21.89 16.97 28.63
CA SER A 264 22.79 16.30 29.59
C SER A 264 24.23 16.84 29.60
N THR A 265 24.48 17.99 28.96
CA THR A 265 25.69 18.76 29.25
C THR A 265 25.67 19.11 30.73
N PRO A 266 26.63 18.65 31.56
CA PRO A 266 26.60 18.88 32.99
C PRO A 266 26.52 20.38 33.22
N SER A 267 25.38 20.84 33.73
CA SER A 267 25.27 22.18 34.25
C SER A 267 26.31 22.27 35.37
N ASN A 268 27.42 22.96 35.12
CA ASN A 268 28.42 23.26 36.13
C ASN A 268 27.67 23.95 37.28
N ALA A 269 27.33 23.18 38.31
CA ALA A 269 26.56 23.65 39.43
C ALA A 269 27.47 24.60 40.21
N LEU A 270 27.27 25.90 39.99
CA LEU A 270 27.86 26.94 40.80
C LEU A 270 27.29 26.78 42.21
N SER A 271 28.07 26.15 43.09
CA SER A 271 27.69 26.03 44.48
C SER A 271 28.15 27.29 45.22
N LEU A 272 27.20 28.02 45.78
CA LEU A 272 27.46 29.13 46.68
C LEU A 272 27.41 28.60 48.11
N THR A 273 28.58 28.49 48.74
CA THR A 273 28.65 28.09 50.14
C THR A 273 28.77 29.35 51.00
N PRO A 274 27.78 29.68 51.85
CA PRO A 274 27.89 30.82 52.75
C PRO A 274 28.94 30.52 53.84
N THR A 275 29.80 31.50 54.11
CA THR A 275 30.83 31.46 55.15
C THR A 275 30.68 32.68 56.08
N PRO A 276 31.21 32.64 57.31
CA PRO A 276 31.06 33.74 58.28
C PRO A 276 31.63 35.09 57.80
N SER A 277 32.52 35.07 56.81
CA SER A 277 33.19 36.23 56.22
C SER A 277 32.67 36.63 54.83
N GLY A 278 31.64 35.93 54.29
CA GLY A 278 31.09 36.17 52.94
C GLY A 278 30.60 34.89 52.25
N ALA A 279 30.27 34.92 50.96
CA ALA A 279 29.95 33.70 50.20
C ALA A 279 31.15 33.27 49.35
N THR A 280 31.52 31.98 49.41
CA THR A 280 32.52 31.40 48.51
C THR A 280 31.82 30.70 47.35
N LEU A 281 32.18 31.09 46.13
CA LEU A 281 31.72 30.46 44.89
C LEU A 281 32.70 29.34 44.54
N SER A 282 32.26 28.09 44.54
CA SER A 282 33.06 26.99 44.00
C SER A 282 32.46 26.49 42.68
N VAL A 283 33.34 26.31 41.69
CA VAL A 283 33.00 25.66 40.42
C VAL A 283 33.62 24.28 40.49
N ALA A 284 32.79 23.25 40.58
CA ALA A 284 33.24 21.87 40.41
C ALA A 284 33.45 21.65 38.91
N PHE A 285 34.68 21.33 38.51
CA PHE A 285 35.06 20.92 37.16
C PHE A 285 35.10 19.40 37.06
#